data_AF-A0A7C6F7C2-F1
#
_entry.id   AF-A0A7C6F7C2-F1
#
_cell.length_a   1.000
_cell.length_b   1.000
_cell.length_c   1.000
_cell.angle_alpha   90.00
_cell.angle_beta   90.00
_cell.angle_gamma   90.00
#
_symmetry.space_group_name_H-M   'P 1'
#
loop_
_entity.id
_entity.type
_entity.pdbx_description
1 polymer ?
#
loop_
_entity_poly.entity_id
_entity_poly.type
_entity_poly.pdbx_seq_one_letter_code
_entity_poly.pdbx_strand_id
1 'polypeptide(L)' 'MPKHAARFADYGFRDIQTSPLMLYYEVTQACDLVCKHCRASAQAQPHAEELTTELAKLLIDEASSFPKKPN' A
#
# COMPACT_ATOMS: atom_id res chain seq x y z
N MET A 1 24.76 -10.15 -7.79
CA MET A 1 24.20 -8.80 -7.63
C MET A 1 22.80 -8.95 -7.07
N PRO A 2 22.50 -8.53 -5.83
CA PRO A 2 21.19 -8.80 -5.23
C PRO A 2 20.16 -7.88 -5.91
N LYS A 3 19.18 -8.47 -6.61
CA LYS A 3 18.14 -7.80 -7.40
C LYS A 3 17.24 -6.82 -6.62
N HIS A 4 17.43 -6.71 -5.29
CA HIS A 4 16.58 -5.93 -4.41
C HIS A 4 17.22 -4.62 -3.89
N ALA A 5 18.54 -4.45 -3.99
CA ALA A 5 19.21 -3.24 -3.49
C ALA A 5 19.00 -2.00 -4.39
N ALA A 6 18.59 -2.20 -5.64
CA ALA A 6 18.48 -1.12 -6.64
C ALA A 6 17.09 -0.44 -6.71
N ARG A 7 16.06 -0.96 -6.03
CA ARG A 7 14.67 -0.48 -6.21
C ARG A 7 14.46 0.98 -5.80
N PHE A 8 15.24 1.50 -4.86
CA PHE A 8 15.15 2.91 -4.44
C PHE A 8 16.12 3.84 -5.17
N ALA A 9 17.15 3.32 -5.84
CA ALA A 9 18.23 4.13 -6.40
C ALA A 9 17.81 4.91 -7.65
N ASP A 10 16.76 4.46 -8.34
CA ASP A 10 16.28 5.07 -9.59
C ASP A 10 15.15 6.09 -9.37
N TYR A 11 14.58 6.22 -8.17
CA TYR A 11 13.45 7.12 -7.95
C TYR A 11 13.92 8.54 -7.63
N GLY A 12 13.58 9.51 -8.50
CA GLY A 12 14.02 10.89 -8.38
C GLY A 12 12.90 11.87 -8.01
N PHE A 13 13.28 13.11 -7.69
CA PHE A 13 12.33 14.20 -7.40
C PHE A 13 11.41 14.55 -8.58
N ARG A 14 11.79 14.22 -9.81
CA ARG A 14 10.92 14.42 -10.99
C ARG A 14 9.81 13.37 -11.05
N ASP A 15 10.07 12.16 -10.56
CA ASP A 15 9.12 11.05 -10.59
C ASP A 15 7.98 11.26 -9.59
N ILE A 16 8.27 11.83 -8.41
CA ILE A 16 7.24 12.11 -7.38
C ILE A 16 6.16 13.10 -7.86
N GLN A 17 6.41 13.84 -8.94
CA GLN A 17 5.44 14.78 -9.51
C GLN A 17 4.34 14.05 -10.29
N THR A 18 4.60 12.81 -10.74
CA THR A 18 3.71 12.06 -11.63
C THR A 18 3.41 10.64 -11.15
N SER A 19 4.12 10.16 -10.13
CA SER A 19 3.95 8.82 -9.58
C SER A 19 4.17 8.85 -8.06
N PRO A 20 3.49 7.97 -7.30
CA PRO A 20 3.78 7.79 -5.88
C PRO A 20 5.07 6.99 -5.69
N LEU A 21 5.87 7.36 -4.69
CA LEU A 21 7.08 6.62 -4.33
C LEU A 21 6.76 5.26 -3.70
N MET A 22 5.77 5.25 -2.79
CA MET A 22 5.31 4.05 -2.09
C MET A 22 3.78 4.06 -1.98
N LEU A 23 3.19 2.87 -2.00
CA LEU A 23 1.79 2.64 -1.71
C LEU A 23 1.66 1.81 -0.43
N TYR A 24 0.99 2.37 0.57
CA TYR A 24 0.55 1.61 1.74
C TYR A 24 -0.97 1.45 1.66
N TYR A 25 -1.42 0.21 1.61
CA TYR A 25 -2.84 -0.13 1.61
C TYR A 25 -3.16 -0.98 2.83
N GLU A 26 -3.99 -0.45 3.71
CA GLU A 26 -4.55 -1.19 4.85
C GLU A 26 -5.73 -2.02 4.36
N VAL A 27 -5.47 -3.28 4.03
CA VAL A 27 -6.46 -4.21 3.48
C VAL A 27 -7.63 -4.41 4.45
N THR A 28 -7.33 -4.44 5.74
CA THR A 28 -8.34 -4.54 6.80
C THR A 28 -7.88 -3.83 8.06
N GLN A 29 -8.84 -3.35 8.85
CA GLN A 29 -8.63 -2.89 10.22
C GLN A 29 -9.05 -3.95 11.25
N ALA A 30 -9.58 -5.10 10.81
CA ALA A 30 -10.01 -6.17 11.70
C ALA A 30 -8.80 -6.89 12.32
N CYS A 31 -8.71 -6.92 13.66
CA CYS A 31 -7.70 -7.70 14.38
C CYS A 31 -8.21 -8.08 15.78
N ASP A 32 -8.00 -9.33 16.19
CA ASP A 32 -8.42 -9.85 17.50
C ASP A 32 -7.38 -9.61 18.61
N LEU A 33 -6.52 -8.60 18.44
CA LEU A 33 -5.42 -8.28 19.35
C LEU A 33 -5.56 -6.87 19.93
N VAL A 34 -5.10 -6.68 21.17
CA VAL A 34 -5.16 -5.42 21.92
C VAL A 34 -3.77 -4.81 22.14
N CYS A 35 -3.01 -4.65 21.04
CA CYS A 35 -1.63 -4.18 21.08
C CYS A 35 -1.55 -2.69 21.49
N LYS A 36 -0.76 -2.37 22.53
CA LYS A 36 -0.50 -0.97 22.97
C LYS A 36 0.14 -0.07 21.91
N HIS A 37 0.76 -0.67 20.91
CA HIS A 37 1.50 0.01 19.84
C HIS A 37 0.81 -0.17 18.48
N CYS A 38 -0.49 -0.44 18.46
CA CYS A 38 -1.21 -0.73 17.24
C CYS A 38 -1.27 0.49 16.33
N ARG A 39 -0.45 0.51 15.28
CA ARG A 39 -0.47 1.57 14.25
C ARG A 39 -1.86 1.69 13.62
N ALA A 40 -2.46 0.55 13.27
CA ALA A 40 -3.72 0.49 12.54
C ALA A 40 -4.95 0.82 13.39
N SER A 41 -4.78 1.10 14.70
CA SER A 41 -5.90 1.28 15.64
C SER A 41 -6.99 0.21 15.45
N ALA A 42 -6.55 -1.04 15.37
CA ALA A 42 -7.36 -2.14 14.89
C ALA A 42 -8.66 -2.31 15.68
N GLN A 43 -9.70 -2.74 14.96
CA GLN A 43 -11.05 -2.97 15.46
C GLN A 43 -11.36 -4.46 15.43
N ALA A 44 -12.35 -4.90 16.19
CA ALA A 44 -12.72 -6.33 16.23
C ALA A 44 -13.42 -6.80 14.94
N GLN A 45 -14.03 -5.89 14.18
CA GLN A 45 -14.73 -6.18 12.94
C GLN A 45 -14.15 -5.37 11.77
N PRO A 46 -14.25 -5.89 10.53
CA PRO A 46 -13.94 -5.13 9.32
C PRO A 46 -14.74 -3.83 9.26
N HIS A 47 -14.17 -2.80 8.61
CA HIS A 47 -14.90 -1.56 8.38
C HIS A 47 -16.06 -1.83 7.40
N ALA A 48 -17.20 -1.16 7.59
CA ALA A 48 -18.37 -1.36 6.71
C ALA A 48 -18.09 -0.97 5.24
N GLU A 49 -17.09 -0.11 5.02
CA GLU A 49 -16.64 0.34 3.70
C GLU A 49 -15.32 -0.32 3.27
N GLU A 50 -14.89 -1.41 3.91
CA GLU A 50 -13.73 -2.19 3.45
C GLU A 50 -13.95 -2.66 2.01
N LEU A 51 -12.92 -2.52 1.16
CA LEU A 51 -13.04 -2.90 -0.24
C LEU A 51 -13.31 -4.40 -0.37
N THR A 52 -14.18 -4.77 -1.31
CA THR A 52 -14.31 -6.17 -1.68
C THR A 52 -12.99 -6.67 -2.30
N THR A 53 -12.81 -7.99 -2.38
CA THR A 53 -11.60 -8.56 -2.98
C THR A 53 -11.41 -8.12 -4.43
N GLU A 54 -12.49 -7.94 -5.18
CA GLU A 54 -12.48 -7.47 -6.57
C GLU A 54 -12.01 -6.02 -6.64
N LEU A 55 -12.56 -5.14 -5.80
CA LEU A 55 -12.17 -3.73 -5.74
C LEU A 55 -10.72 -3.57 -5.25
N ALA A 56 -10.28 -4.39 -4.30
CA ALA A 56 -8.89 -4.38 -3.83
C ALA A 56 -7.90 -4.77 -4.95
N LYS A 57 -8.26 -5.72 -5.82
CA LYS A 57 -7.44 -6.06 -7.00
C LYS A 57 -7.42 -4.91 -8.01
N LEU A 58 -8.57 -4.28 -8.25
CA LEU A 58 -8.64 -3.11 -9.14
C LEU A 58 -7.78 -1.95 -8.62
N LEU A 59 -7.74 -1.72 -7.31
CA LEU A 59 -6.84 -0.72 -6.70
C LEU A 59 -5.36 -1.03 -6.99
N ILE A 60 -4.95 -2.30 -6.92
CA ILE A 60 -3.58 -2.72 -7.24
C ILE A 60 -3.30 -2.52 -8.73
N ASP A 61 -4.25 -2.86 -9.60
CA ASP A 61 -4.13 -2.65 -11.03
C ASP A 61 -4.00 -1.16 -11.38
N GLU A 62 -4.81 -0.30 -10.76
CA GLU A 62 -4.75 1.16 -10.89
C GLU A 62 -3.40 1.71 -10.41
N ALA A 63 -2.93 1.28 -9.24
CA ALA A 63 -1.61 1.67 -8.73
C ALA A 63 -0.47 1.17 -9.62
N SER A 64 -0.65 0.08 -10.35
CA SER A 64 0.33 -0.42 -11.30
C SER A 64 0.42 0.40 -12.59
N SER A 65 -0.58 1.26 -12.84
CA SER A 65 -0.70 2.08 -14.06
C SER A 65 0.11 3.39 -14.02
N PHE A 66 0.65 3.76 -12.86
CA PHE A 66 1.52 4.94 -12.76
C PHE A 66 2.74 4.81 -13.68
N PRO A 67 3.19 5.91 -14.32
CA PRO A 67 4.35 5.91 -15.22
C PRO A 67 5.59 5.26 -14.61
N LYS A 68 5.80 5.45 -13.31
CA LYS A 68 6.79 4.72 -12.53
C LYS A 68 6.09 3.99 -11.40
N LYS A 69 6.29 2.66 -11.34
CA LYS A 69 5.61 1.84 -10.34
C LYS A 69 6.06 2.22 -8.92
N PRO A 70 5.13 2.36 -7.96
CA PRO A 70 5.49 2.48 -6.56
C PRO A 70 6.27 1.24 -6.11
N ASN A 71 7.22 1.45 -5.21
CA ASN A 71 8.18 0.42 -4.80
C ASN A 71 7.60 -0.68 -3.91
#